data_AF-A0A529PDS0-F1
#
_entry.id   AF-A0A529PDS0-F1
#
_cell.length_a   1.000
_cell.length_b   1.000
_cell.length_c   1.000
_cell.angle_alpha   90.00
_cell.angle_beta   90.00
_cell.angle_gamma   90.00
#
_symmetry.space_group_name_H-M   'P 1'
#
loop_
_entity.id
_entity.type
_entity.pdbx_description
1 polymer ?
#
loop_
_entity_poly.entity_id
_entity_poly.type
_entity_poly.pdbx_seq_one_letter_code
_entity_poly.pdbx_strand_id
1 'polypeptide(L)'
;LYAPHGSVRPAANFLVADSDYVEVLTEIDIQTPIPDVVKQRRVNRGFFFVGCRFNDQMLRTYARQMMKRSTGPHFAVIDSATLTRNERRFLAEGAITVIDMPIGNAAARLVGVDASQD
;
A
#
# COMPACT_ATOMS: atom_id res chain seq x y z
N LEU A 1 -6.26 -12.19 7.27
CA LEU A 1 -5.65 -10.90 6.90
C LEU A 1 -4.13 -11.09 6.88
N TYR A 2 -3.44 -10.60 5.85
CA TYR A 2 -1.97 -10.58 5.84
C TYR A 2 -1.50 -9.23 6.39
N ALA A 3 -0.74 -9.22 7.48
CA ALA A 3 -0.36 -8.02 8.23
C ALA A 3 1.17 -7.99 8.47
N PRO A 4 1.97 -7.66 7.44
CA PRO A 4 3.44 -7.71 7.53
C PRO A 4 4.05 -6.66 8.45
N HIS A 5 3.35 -5.57 8.77
CA HIS A 5 3.80 -4.57 9.75
C HIS A 5 3.45 -4.91 11.20
N GLY A 6 3.03 -6.15 11.43
CA GLY A 6 2.55 -6.57 12.72
C GLY A 6 1.05 -6.36 12.92
N SER A 7 0.57 -6.87 14.04
CA SER A 7 -0.84 -6.89 14.41
C SER A 7 -0.98 -6.96 15.92
N VAL A 8 -1.90 -6.17 16.48
CA VAL A 8 -2.25 -6.25 17.91
C VAL A 8 -2.84 -7.63 18.23
N ARG A 9 -3.61 -8.22 17.31
CA ARG A 9 -4.22 -9.55 17.44
C ARG A 9 -4.18 -10.26 16.07
N PRO A 10 -4.04 -11.60 16.04
CA PRO A 10 -3.85 -12.50 17.19
C PRO A 10 -2.40 -12.61 17.67
N ALA A 11 -1.42 -12.17 16.86
CA ALA A 11 0.00 -12.47 17.10
C ALA A 11 0.71 -11.52 18.07
N ALA A 12 0.16 -10.32 18.32
CA ALA A 12 0.78 -9.29 19.15
C ALA A 12 2.24 -9.00 18.75
N ASN A 13 2.48 -8.92 17.44
CA ASN A 13 3.78 -8.58 16.86
C ASN A 13 3.81 -7.10 16.46
N PHE A 14 4.87 -6.41 16.83
CA PHE A 14 5.00 -4.96 16.69
C PHE A 14 6.37 -4.61 16.11
N LEU A 15 6.42 -3.58 15.27
CA LEU A 15 7.65 -2.93 14.85
C LEU A 15 7.82 -1.70 15.73
N VAL A 16 8.83 -1.71 16.59
CA VAL A 16 9.02 -0.68 17.65
C VAL A 16 10.12 0.29 17.26
N ALA A 17 11.15 -0.20 16.57
CA ALA A 17 12.29 0.59 16.12
C ALA A 17 12.40 0.60 14.59
N ASP A 18 13.12 1.60 14.06
CA ASP A 18 13.43 1.69 12.63
C ASP A 18 14.20 0.46 12.13
N SER A 19 15.04 -0.15 12.98
CA SER A 19 15.75 -1.40 12.69
C SER A 19 14.78 -2.55 12.40
N ASP A 20 13.71 -2.67 13.17
CA ASP A 20 12.71 -3.74 13.00
C ASP A 20 12.03 -3.59 11.64
N TYR A 21 11.72 -2.34 11.27
CA TYR A 21 11.08 -2.06 9.99
C TYR A 21 12.04 -2.32 8.82
N VAL A 22 13.32 -1.96 8.94
CA VAL A 22 14.34 -2.28 7.93
C VAL A 22 14.48 -3.79 7.75
N GLU A 23 14.58 -4.55 8.84
CA GLU A 23 14.66 -6.01 8.82
C GLU A 23 13.47 -6.62 8.06
N VAL A 24 12.25 -6.24 8.44
CA VAL A 24 11.03 -6.70 7.77
C VAL A 24 11.02 -6.36 6.27
N LEU A 25 11.47 -5.16 5.88
CA LEU A 25 11.57 -4.81 4.46
C LEU A 25 12.57 -5.69 3.70
N THR A 26 13.69 -6.05 4.32
CA THR A 26 14.68 -6.94 3.70
C THR A 26 14.15 -8.37 3.57
N GLU A 27 13.39 -8.86 4.54
CA GLU A 27 12.74 -10.17 4.42
C GLU A 27 11.66 -10.19 3.33
N ILE A 28 10.82 -9.15 3.26
CA ILE A 28 9.78 -9.03 2.23
C ILE A 28 10.42 -8.92 0.83
N ASP A 29 11.57 -8.25 0.70
CA ASP A 29 12.29 -8.13 -0.57
C ASP A 29 12.59 -9.50 -1.19
N ILE A 30 13.06 -10.46 -0.39
CA ILE A 30 13.33 -11.84 -0.82
C ILE A 30 12.07 -12.72 -0.94
N GLN A 31 10.89 -12.17 -0.63
CA GLN A 31 9.57 -12.80 -0.77
C GLN A 31 9.26 -13.95 0.18
N THR A 32 10.21 -14.39 1.01
CA THR A 32 10.06 -15.52 1.94
C THR A 32 8.87 -15.37 2.91
N PRO A 33 8.69 -14.24 3.62
CA PRO A 33 7.62 -14.12 4.62
C PRO A 33 6.22 -13.95 4.00
N ILE A 34 6.13 -13.71 2.68
CA ILE A 34 4.84 -13.51 2.02
C ILE A 34 4.15 -14.88 1.86
N PRO A 35 2.92 -15.07 2.37
CA PRO A 35 2.20 -16.33 2.22
C PRO A 35 1.96 -16.69 0.76
N ASP A 36 2.02 -17.98 0.43
CA ASP A 36 1.91 -18.43 -0.97
C ASP A 36 0.57 -18.05 -1.62
N VAL A 37 -0.51 -18.04 -0.85
CA VAL A 37 -1.82 -17.54 -1.34
C VAL A 37 -1.76 -16.07 -1.77
N VAL A 38 -0.96 -15.23 -1.09
CA VAL A 38 -0.76 -13.83 -1.47
C VAL A 38 0.09 -13.75 -2.73
N LYS A 39 1.19 -14.53 -2.79
CA LYS A 39 2.06 -14.61 -3.98
C LYS A 39 1.26 -15.01 -5.22
N GLN A 40 0.44 -16.05 -5.13
CA GLN A 40 -0.39 -16.56 -6.23
C GLN A 40 -1.43 -15.52 -6.68
N ARG A 41 -2.12 -14.87 -5.73
CA ARG A 41 -3.16 -13.88 -6.04
C ARG A 41 -2.62 -12.68 -6.79
N ARG A 42 -1.41 -12.20 -6.45
CA ARG A 42 -0.83 -11.02 -7.09
C ARG A 42 -0.21 -11.29 -8.46
N VAL A 43 -0.01 -12.56 -8.87
CA VAL A 43 0.58 -12.87 -10.19
C VAL A 43 -0.21 -12.19 -11.30
N ASN A 44 -1.55 -12.26 -11.26
CA ASN A 44 -2.42 -11.73 -12.32
C ASN A 44 -3.27 -10.54 -11.85
N ARG A 45 -2.87 -9.88 -10.76
CA ARG A 45 -3.61 -8.76 -10.18
C ARG A 45 -2.66 -7.66 -9.79
N GLY A 46 -3.14 -6.43 -9.80
CA GLY A 46 -2.43 -5.32 -9.19
C GLY A 46 -2.85 -5.07 -7.75
N PHE A 47 -2.33 -3.96 -7.23
CA PHE A 47 -2.60 -3.48 -5.87
C PHE A 47 -3.48 -2.25 -5.93
N PHE A 48 -4.40 -2.18 -4.99
CA PHE A 48 -5.18 -0.99 -4.72
C PHE A 48 -4.78 -0.44 -3.35
N PHE A 49 -4.11 0.70 -3.33
CA PHE A 49 -3.63 1.36 -2.13
C PHE A 49 -4.69 2.32 -1.60
N VAL A 50 -5.05 2.13 -0.33
CA VAL A 50 -6.13 2.86 0.34
C VAL A 50 -5.58 3.38 1.66
N GLY A 51 -5.70 4.69 1.90
CA GLY A 51 -5.13 5.34 3.09
C GLY A 51 -3.60 5.45 3.09
N CYS A 52 -2.94 5.14 1.97
CA CYS A 52 -1.48 5.24 1.82
C CYS A 52 -1.09 6.63 1.30
N ARG A 53 -0.37 7.42 2.11
CA ARG A 53 0.10 8.76 1.71
C ARG A 53 1.44 8.74 0.96
N PHE A 54 2.25 7.71 1.17
CA PHE A 54 3.60 7.57 0.59
C PHE A 54 4.54 8.75 0.88
N ASN A 55 4.35 9.42 2.02
CA ASN A 55 5.08 10.61 2.44
C ASN A 55 6.53 10.29 2.83
N ASP A 56 6.79 9.14 3.45
CA ASP A 56 8.14 8.69 3.80
C ASP A 56 8.70 7.63 2.84
N GLN A 57 10.03 7.44 2.91
CA GLN A 57 10.74 6.50 2.06
C GLN A 57 10.46 5.03 2.41
N MET A 58 10.15 4.74 3.67
CA MET A 58 9.92 3.38 4.17
C MET A 58 8.60 2.81 3.63
N LEU A 59 7.52 3.60 3.65
CA LEU A 59 6.23 3.25 3.04
C LEU A 59 6.34 3.08 1.51
N ARG A 60 7.10 3.94 0.84
CA ARG A 60 7.36 3.80 -0.60
C ARG A 60 8.13 2.52 -0.90
N THR A 61 9.11 2.18 -0.07
CA THR A 61 9.91 0.96 -0.23
C THR A 61 9.04 -0.27 0.00
N TYR A 62 8.26 -0.30 1.07
CA TYR A 62 7.27 -1.34 1.34
C TYR A 62 6.34 -1.60 0.14
N ALA A 63 5.73 -0.53 -0.39
CA ALA A 63 4.84 -0.63 -1.54
C ALA A 63 5.54 -1.22 -2.77
N ARG A 64 6.79 -0.79 -3.06
CA ARG A 64 7.59 -1.39 -4.14
C ARG A 64 7.77 -2.89 -3.93
N GLN A 65 8.11 -3.33 -2.71
CA GLN A 65 8.33 -4.74 -2.44
C GLN A 65 7.05 -5.58 -2.58
N MET A 66 5.91 -5.03 -2.17
CA MET A 66 4.63 -5.70 -2.35
C MET A 66 4.24 -5.85 -3.82
N MET A 67 4.45 -4.79 -4.62
CA MET A 67 4.16 -4.78 -6.06
C MET A 67 5.12 -5.64 -6.89
N LYS A 68 6.32 -5.97 -6.40
CA LYS A 68 7.24 -6.84 -7.13
C LYS A 68 6.55 -8.15 -7.51
N ARG A 69 6.75 -8.55 -8.78
CA ARG A 69 6.18 -9.78 -9.37
C ARG A 69 4.65 -9.80 -9.38
N SER A 70 4.03 -8.62 -9.46
CA SER A 70 2.62 -8.48 -9.77
C SER A 70 2.43 -7.81 -11.12
N THR A 71 1.39 -8.20 -11.86
CA THR A 71 1.15 -7.75 -13.24
C THR A 71 0.54 -6.34 -13.33
N GLY A 72 -0.04 -5.82 -12.24
CA GLY A 72 -0.85 -4.60 -12.28
C GLY A 72 -2.25 -4.85 -12.86
N PRO A 73 -3.02 -3.80 -13.16
CA PRO A 73 -2.73 -2.38 -12.93
C PRO A 73 -2.75 -1.98 -11.45
N HIS A 74 -1.99 -0.97 -11.06
CA HIS A 74 -1.96 -0.45 -9.69
C HIS A 74 -2.77 0.83 -9.56
N PHE A 75 -3.48 0.97 -8.45
CA PHE A 75 -4.29 2.15 -8.15
C PHE A 75 -4.01 2.67 -6.75
N ALA A 76 -4.15 3.98 -6.54
CA ALA A 76 -4.14 4.58 -5.21
C ALA A 76 -5.22 5.65 -5.09
N VAL A 77 -6.01 5.62 -4.01
CA VAL A 77 -6.89 6.75 -3.66
C VAL A 77 -6.09 7.78 -2.91
N ILE A 78 -5.85 8.92 -3.53
CA ILE A 78 -5.11 10.04 -2.92
C ILE A 78 -5.71 11.34 -3.45
N ASP A 79 -5.87 12.32 -2.56
CA ASP A 79 -6.11 13.70 -2.96
C ASP A 79 -4.85 14.26 -3.64
N SER A 80 -4.91 14.46 -4.95
CA SER A 80 -3.77 14.84 -5.78
C SER A 80 -3.24 16.24 -5.45
N ALA A 81 -4.05 17.10 -4.82
CA ALA A 81 -3.62 18.39 -4.32
C ALA A 81 -2.61 18.26 -3.18
N THR A 82 -2.69 17.17 -2.41
CA THR A 82 -1.79 16.91 -1.27
C THR A 82 -0.44 16.30 -1.67
N LEU A 83 -0.31 15.83 -2.92
CA LEU A 83 0.89 15.13 -3.37
C LEU A 83 2.09 16.07 -3.47
N THR A 84 3.23 15.62 -2.95
CA THR A 84 4.54 16.25 -3.18
C THR A 84 5.13 15.83 -4.54
N ARG A 85 6.18 16.52 -4.99
CA ARG A 85 6.92 16.12 -6.22
C ARG A 85 7.47 14.69 -6.12
N ASN A 86 7.94 14.30 -4.93
CA ASN A 86 8.53 12.99 -4.69
C ASN A 86 7.47 11.89 -4.71
N GLU A 87 6.29 12.13 -4.15
CA GLU A 87 5.17 11.19 -4.20
C GLU A 87 4.65 11.01 -5.62
N ARG A 88 4.47 12.10 -6.39
CA ARG A 88 4.09 12.01 -7.82
C ARG A 88 5.10 11.18 -8.61
N ARG A 89 6.40 11.39 -8.38
CA ARG A 89 7.46 10.61 -9.01
C ARG A 89 7.37 9.14 -8.64
N PHE A 90 7.17 8.81 -7.37
CA PHE A 90 7.00 7.44 -6.91
C PHE A 90 5.80 6.75 -7.57
N LEU A 91 4.65 7.41 -7.63
CA LEU A 91 3.43 6.88 -8.24
C LEU A 91 3.65 6.60 -9.74
N ALA A 92 4.31 7.52 -10.45
CA ALA A 92 4.66 7.35 -11.86
C ALA A 92 5.64 6.19 -12.08
N GLU A 93 6.71 6.10 -11.28
CA GLU A 93 7.70 5.00 -11.34
C GLU A 93 7.06 3.64 -11.07
N GLY A 94 6.04 3.59 -10.20
CA GLY A 94 5.31 2.37 -9.86
C GLY A 94 4.14 2.03 -10.78
N ALA A 95 3.91 2.81 -11.86
CA ALA A 95 2.73 2.69 -12.71
C ALA A 95 1.41 2.66 -11.90
N ILE A 96 1.33 3.50 -10.86
CA ILE A 96 0.18 3.60 -9.95
C ILE A 96 -0.73 4.72 -10.45
N THR A 97 -1.91 4.36 -10.94
CA THR A 97 -2.94 5.31 -11.33
C THR A 97 -3.62 5.92 -10.11
N VAL A 98 -3.60 7.25 -10.00
CA VAL A 98 -4.24 7.97 -8.91
C VAL A 98 -5.75 8.09 -9.18
N ILE A 99 -6.54 7.68 -8.20
CA ILE A 99 -7.97 8.00 -8.11
C ILE A 99 -8.06 9.26 -7.26
N ASP A 100 -8.25 10.40 -7.92
CA ASP A 100 -8.17 11.72 -7.32
C ASP A 100 -9.41 12.05 -6.49
N MET A 101 -9.35 11.77 -5.18
CA MET A 101 -10.37 12.17 -4.21
C MET A 101 -9.89 11.94 -2.77
N PRO A 102 -10.48 12.65 -1.79
CA PRO A 102 -10.29 12.34 -0.38
C PRO A 102 -10.71 10.91 -0.04
N ILE A 103 -10.00 10.28 0.90
CA ILE A 103 -10.26 8.89 1.31
C ILE A 103 -11.67 8.68 1.87
N GLY A 104 -12.23 9.66 2.57
CA GLY A 104 -13.60 9.58 3.09
C GLY A 104 -14.63 9.40 1.97
N ASN A 105 -14.48 10.16 0.88
CA ASN A 105 -15.36 10.06 -0.29
C ASN A 105 -15.20 8.72 -1.01
N ALA A 106 -13.97 8.23 -1.14
CA ALA A 106 -13.74 6.92 -1.74
C ALA A 106 -14.30 5.77 -0.89
N ALA A 107 -14.15 5.86 0.44
CA ALA A 107 -14.68 4.87 1.37
C ALA A 107 -16.22 4.83 1.28
N ALA A 108 -16.89 5.98 1.30
CA ALA A 108 -18.34 6.08 1.14
C ALA A 108 -18.82 5.42 -0.16
N ARG A 109 -18.17 5.77 -1.30
CA ARG A 109 -18.47 5.16 -2.61
C ARG A 109 -18.26 3.64 -2.62
N LEU A 110 -17.22 3.13 -1.95
CA LEU A 110 -16.92 1.70 -1.87
C LEU A 110 -17.98 0.92 -1.08
N VAL A 111 -18.57 1.52 -0.05
CA VAL A 111 -19.63 0.89 0.76
C VAL A 111 -21.03 1.16 0.23
N GLY A 112 -21.16 1.87 -0.90
CA GLY A 112 -22.45 2.20 -1.53
C GLY A 112 -23.25 3.28 -0.78
N VAL A 113 -22.57 4.11 0.00
CA VAL A 113 -23.17 5.30 0.63
C VAL A 113 -22.75 6.50 -0.20
N ASP A 114 -23.71 7.26 -0.72
CA ASP A 114 -23.38 8.51 -1.39
C ASP A 114 -22.72 9.45 -0.37
N ALA A 115 -21.43 9.73 -0.56
CA ALA A 115 -20.79 10.87 0.07
C ALA A 115 -21.39 12.12 -0.59
N SER A 116 -22.56 12.53 -0.11
CA SER A 116 -23.05 13.89 -0.30
C SER A 116 -21.97 14.84 0.17
N GLN A 117 -21.55 15.69 -0.77
CA GLN A 117 -20.49 16.68 -0.61
C GLN A 117 -20.88 17.68 0.49
N ASP A 118 -20.06 17.80 1.52
CA ASP A 118 -19.92 18.99 2.37
C ASP A 118 -18.46 19.49 2.27
#